data_AF-A0A921FB30-F1
#
_entry.id   AF-A0A921FB30-F1
#
_cell.length_a   1.000
_cell.length_b   1.000
_cell.length_c   1.000
_cell.angle_alpha   90.00
_cell.angle_beta   90.00
_cell.angle_gamma   90.00
#
_symmetry.space_group_name_H-M   'P 1'
#
loop_
_entity.id
_entity.type
_entity.pdbx_description
1 polymer ?
#
loop_
_entity_poly.entity_id
_entity_poly.type
_entity_poly.pdbx_seq_one_letter_code
_entity_poly.pdbx_strand_id
1 'polypeptide(L)'
;MMVAREQVRQSIFDLTHYWDDTYGVGNWGGISQKELDDCSQAKKVRVLFKDKDVLIRERGGQPYKGQPNPNLKNVSKKERDTFIIEQYKQGVPAMEIVKAMGYQTTSMVYTVLQNNDMTTTRRPQKIDVTREQFIKAIETSSSQDEVASKLSTPKHKITHQSMQTLFKKYDMQEARQTLKRRGRARYLVKDGKTIKFDSMRELALYLGVTVQTVHNKINRGTAEYQVLTWKEMHVE
;
A
#
# COMPACT_ATOMS: atom_id res chain seq x y z
N MET A 1 -12.24 -30.45 -16.47
CA MET A 1 -12.30 -30.98 -15.09
C MET A 1 -11.61 -29.92 -14.26
N MET A 2 -12.35 -29.10 -13.49
CA MET A 2 -11.78 -27.92 -12.82
C MET A 2 -10.61 -28.36 -11.93
N VAL A 3 -9.37 -28.03 -12.32
CA VAL A 3 -8.22 -28.13 -11.43
C VAL A 3 -8.53 -27.24 -10.24
N ALA A 4 -8.71 -27.84 -9.06
CA ALA A 4 -9.13 -27.11 -7.88
C ALA A 4 -8.04 -26.08 -7.55
N ARG A 5 -8.44 -24.86 -7.19
CA ARG A 5 -7.55 -23.79 -6.71
C ARG A 5 -6.52 -24.28 -5.66
N GLU A 6 -6.91 -25.31 -4.90
CA GLU A 6 -6.07 -25.96 -3.90
C GLU A 6 -4.93 -26.80 -4.49
N GLN A 7 -5.13 -27.45 -5.64
CA GLN A 7 -4.07 -28.19 -6.35
C GLN A 7 -2.97 -27.26 -6.86
N VAL A 8 -3.35 -26.08 -7.36
CA VAL A 8 -2.40 -25.04 -7.79
C VAL A 8 -1.62 -24.50 -6.59
N ARG A 9 -2.30 -24.21 -5.47
CA ARG A 9 -1.65 -23.74 -4.24
C ARG A 9 -0.66 -24.76 -3.69
N GLN A 10 -1.08 -26.02 -3.60
CA GLN A 10 -0.24 -27.10 -3.10
C GLN A 10 1.00 -27.27 -3.99
N SER A 11 0.83 -27.24 -5.31
CA SER A 11 1.96 -27.40 -6.24
C SER A 11 2.96 -26.25 -6.17
N ILE A 12 2.51 -25.00 -5.92
CA ILE A 12 3.40 -23.86 -5.67
C ILE A 12 4.12 -24.01 -4.33
N PHE A 13 3.40 -24.45 -3.29
CA PHE A 13 3.97 -24.69 -1.97
C PHE A 13 5.07 -25.75 -2.02
N ASP A 14 4.81 -26.87 -2.71
CA ASP A 14 5.77 -27.97 -2.88
C ASP A 14 7.01 -27.54 -3.68
N LEU A 15 6.83 -26.74 -4.73
CA LEU A 15 7.96 -26.18 -5.49
C LEU A 15 8.81 -25.25 -4.63
N THR A 16 8.17 -24.42 -3.81
CA THR A 16 8.86 -23.47 -2.93
C THR A 16 9.67 -24.21 -1.87
N HIS A 17 9.08 -25.21 -1.21
CA HIS A 17 9.78 -26.05 -0.23
C HIS A 17 10.93 -26.81 -0.87
N TYR A 18 10.73 -27.39 -2.06
CA TYR A 18 11.80 -28.05 -2.79
C TYR A 18 12.99 -27.10 -3.06
N TRP A 19 12.73 -25.85 -3.45
CA TRP A 19 13.80 -24.87 -3.66
C TRP A 19 14.47 -24.40 -2.37
N ASP A 20 13.70 -24.22 -1.30
CA ASP A 20 14.23 -23.89 0.02
C ASP A 20 15.13 -25.00 0.56
N ASP A 21 14.71 -26.26 0.43
CA ASP A 21 15.48 -27.43 0.87
C ASP A 21 16.72 -27.68 0.00
N THR A 22 16.61 -27.42 -1.31
CA THR A 22 17.70 -27.73 -2.26
C THR A 22 18.76 -26.63 -2.32
N TYR A 23 18.35 -25.36 -2.27
CA TYR A 23 19.24 -24.21 -2.52
C TYR A 23 19.38 -23.26 -1.32
N GLY A 24 18.55 -23.44 -0.28
CA GLY A 24 18.49 -22.55 0.87
C GLY A 24 17.53 -21.37 0.65
N VAL A 25 16.88 -20.97 1.73
CA VAL A 25 15.87 -19.91 1.73
C VAL A 25 16.46 -18.59 1.21
N GLY A 26 15.88 -18.08 0.12
CA GLY A 26 16.26 -16.79 -0.48
C GLY A 26 17.46 -16.82 -1.44
N ASN A 27 18.08 -17.99 -1.66
CA ASN A 27 19.26 -18.13 -2.54
C ASN A 27 18.92 -18.54 -3.98
N TRP A 28 17.64 -18.48 -4.36
CA TRP A 28 17.17 -19.00 -5.66
C TRP A 28 17.61 -18.17 -6.87
N GLY A 29 18.14 -16.95 -6.66
CA GLY A 29 18.59 -16.06 -7.72
C GLY A 29 19.87 -16.50 -8.44
N GLY A 30 20.57 -17.52 -7.89
CA GLY A 30 21.77 -18.10 -8.49
C GLY A 30 21.53 -19.36 -9.33
N ILE A 31 20.29 -19.85 -9.43
CA ILE A 31 19.97 -21.09 -10.15
C ILE A 31 20.09 -20.86 -11.65
N SER A 32 20.81 -21.74 -12.35
CA SER A 32 20.97 -21.61 -13.80
C SER A 32 19.66 -21.89 -14.54
N GLN A 33 19.46 -21.25 -15.70
CA GLN A 33 18.28 -21.49 -16.54
C GLN A 33 18.13 -22.97 -16.93
N LYS A 34 19.26 -23.66 -17.16
CA LYS A 34 19.30 -25.10 -17.48
C LYS A 34 18.74 -25.95 -16.34
N GLU A 35 19.14 -25.66 -15.10
CA GLU A 35 18.62 -26.36 -13.91
C GLU A 35 17.13 -26.05 -13.69
N LEU A 36 16.69 -24.82 -13.94
CA LEU A 36 15.27 -24.45 -13.86
C LEU A 36 14.43 -25.18 -14.92
N ASP A 37 14.98 -25.36 -16.12
CA ASP A 37 14.30 -26.04 -17.21
C ASP A 37 14.24 -27.55 -17.04
N ASP A 38 15.21 -28.15 -16.33
CA ASP A 38 15.24 -29.57 -16.03
C ASP A 38 14.59 -29.98 -14.70
N CYS A 39 14.30 -29.01 -13.83
CA CYS A 39 13.65 -29.26 -12.54
C CYS A 39 12.27 -29.92 -12.69
N SER A 40 12.15 -31.15 -12.20
CA SER A 40 10.92 -31.95 -12.28
C SER A 40 9.73 -31.30 -11.55
N GLN A 41 9.98 -30.66 -10.40
CA GLN A 41 8.95 -29.93 -9.65
C GLN A 41 8.49 -28.67 -10.40
N ALA A 42 9.41 -27.94 -11.01
CA ALA A 42 9.07 -26.79 -11.85
C ALA A 42 8.29 -27.21 -13.11
N LYS A 43 8.64 -28.34 -13.73
CA LYS A 43 7.90 -28.92 -14.87
C LYS A 43 6.45 -29.24 -14.48
N LYS A 44 6.20 -29.84 -13.31
CA LYS A 44 4.84 -30.13 -12.81
C LYS A 44 4.01 -28.86 -12.66
N VAL A 45 4.57 -27.82 -12.04
CA VAL A 45 3.90 -26.53 -11.91
C VAL A 45 3.65 -25.90 -13.30
N ARG A 46 4.62 -25.93 -14.21
CA ARG A 46 4.45 -25.42 -15.59
C ARG A 46 3.32 -26.11 -16.35
N VAL A 47 3.13 -27.43 -16.17
CA VAL A 47 2.02 -28.18 -16.80
C VAL A 47 0.68 -27.71 -16.26
N LEU A 48 0.54 -27.58 -14.94
CA LEU A 48 -0.68 -27.06 -14.30
C LEU A 48 -1.00 -25.64 -14.77
N PHE A 49 0.01 -24.78 -14.89
CA PHE A 49 -0.19 -23.41 -15.35
C PHE A 49 -0.49 -23.27 -16.85
N LYS A 50 -0.28 -24.33 -17.65
CA LYS A 50 -0.63 -24.37 -19.08
C LYS A 50 -2.05 -24.90 -19.33
N ASP A 51 -2.71 -25.42 -18.30
CA ASP A 51 -4.08 -25.92 -18.42
C ASP A 51 -5.06 -24.75 -18.64
N LYS A 52 -5.95 -24.90 -19.63
CA LYS A 52 -6.95 -23.89 -20.01
C LYS A 52 -8.01 -23.66 -18.92
N ASP A 53 -8.23 -24.66 -18.06
CA ASP A 53 -9.17 -24.58 -16.94
C ASP A 53 -8.56 -23.87 -15.71
N VAL A 54 -7.24 -23.66 -15.69
CA VAL A 54 -6.56 -22.94 -14.61
C VAL A 54 -6.60 -21.43 -14.90
N LEU A 55 -7.58 -20.76 -14.28
CA LEU A 55 -7.67 -19.30 -14.25
C LEU A 55 -6.56 -18.72 -13.38
N ILE A 56 -5.34 -18.67 -13.91
CA ILE A 56 -4.27 -17.85 -13.34
C ILE A 56 -4.71 -16.40 -13.57
N ARG A 57 -4.96 -15.66 -12.49
CA ARG A 57 -5.02 -14.21 -12.62
C ARG A 57 -3.66 -13.76 -13.15
N GLU A 58 -3.60 -13.34 -14.42
CA GLU A 58 -2.53 -12.45 -14.88
C GLU A 58 -2.36 -11.40 -13.78
N ARG A 59 -1.16 -11.30 -13.19
CA ARG A 59 -0.93 -10.43 -12.02
C ARG A 59 -1.42 -9.00 -12.33
N GLY A 60 -2.62 -8.64 -11.88
CA GLY A 60 -3.21 -7.35 -12.23
C GLY A 60 -4.67 -7.14 -11.84
N GLY A 61 -4.91 -6.87 -10.56
CA GLY A 61 -6.04 -6.04 -10.11
C GLY A 61 -7.39 -6.74 -9.97
N GLN A 62 -8.21 -6.24 -9.03
CA GLN A 62 -9.65 -6.54 -9.07
C GLN A 62 -10.25 -5.89 -10.33
N PRO A 63 -11.42 -6.35 -10.81
CA PRO A 63 -12.14 -5.67 -11.90
C PRO A 63 -12.39 -4.19 -11.56
N TYR A 64 -12.20 -3.30 -12.53
CA TYR A 64 -12.51 -1.88 -12.37
C TYR A 64 -14.00 -1.72 -12.07
N LYS A 65 -14.35 -0.94 -11.03
CA LYS A 65 -15.75 -0.73 -10.61
C LYS A 65 -16.51 0.27 -11.51
N GLY A 66 -15.86 0.87 -12.50
CA GLY A 66 -16.50 1.74 -13.48
C GLY A 66 -16.88 1.01 -14.77
N GLN A 67 -17.58 1.70 -15.68
CA GLN A 67 -17.95 1.14 -16.97
C GLN A 67 -16.70 1.04 -17.88
N PRO A 68 -16.21 -0.16 -18.23
CA PRO A 68 -15.16 -0.30 -19.23
C PRO A 68 -15.68 0.14 -20.59
N ASN A 69 -14.78 0.48 -21.52
CA ASN A 69 -15.18 0.69 -22.90
C ASN A 69 -15.72 -0.66 -23.45
N PRO A 70 -17.01 -0.75 -23.85
CA PRO A 70 -17.61 -2.00 -24.31
C PRO A 70 -16.89 -2.58 -25.53
N ASN A 71 -16.26 -1.73 -26.35
CA ASN A 71 -15.51 -2.14 -27.54
C ASN A 71 -14.18 -2.86 -27.22
N LEU A 72 -13.71 -2.79 -25.97
CA LEU A 72 -12.46 -3.41 -25.51
C LEU A 72 -12.69 -4.65 -24.64
N LYS A 73 -13.95 -5.08 -24.48
CA LYS A 73 -14.32 -6.19 -23.58
C LYS A 73 -13.92 -7.57 -24.14
N ASN A 74 -13.79 -7.69 -25.47
CA ASN A 74 -13.56 -8.96 -26.18
C ASN A 74 -12.46 -8.86 -27.26
N VAL A 75 -11.45 -8.01 -27.05
CA VAL A 75 -10.33 -7.87 -28.00
C VAL A 75 -9.27 -8.97 -27.78
N SER A 76 -8.68 -9.43 -28.88
CA SER A 76 -7.56 -10.37 -28.82
C SER A 76 -6.37 -9.76 -28.09
N LYS A 77 -5.44 -10.60 -27.60
CA LYS A 77 -4.20 -10.13 -26.96
C LYS A 77 -3.42 -9.18 -27.88
N LYS A 78 -3.37 -9.46 -29.18
CA LYS A 78 -2.63 -8.65 -30.15
C LYS A 78 -3.24 -7.25 -30.29
N GLU A 79 -4.57 -7.16 -30.43
CA GLU A 79 -5.29 -5.88 -30.52
C GLU A 79 -5.17 -5.07 -29.22
N ARG A 80 -5.19 -5.77 -28.08
CA ARG A 80 -4.98 -5.18 -26.76
C ARG A 80 -3.60 -4.54 -26.64
N ASP A 81 -2.55 -5.27 -27.03
CA ASP A 81 -1.17 -4.80 -26.95
C ASP A 81 -0.96 -3.61 -27.91
N THR A 82 -1.50 -3.68 -29.12
CA THR A 82 -1.51 -2.56 -30.09
C THR A 82 -2.18 -1.31 -29.51
N PHE A 83 -3.38 -1.45 -28.93
CA PHE A 83 -4.09 -0.35 -28.30
C PHE A 83 -3.27 0.32 -27.19
N ILE A 84 -2.64 -0.47 -26.31
CA ILE A 84 -1.78 0.05 -25.24
C ILE A 84 -0.62 0.86 -25.81
N ILE A 85 0.06 0.33 -26.84
CA ILE A 85 1.21 0.98 -27.48
C ILE A 85 0.79 2.30 -28.14
N GLU A 86 -0.30 2.30 -28.90
CA GLU A 86 -0.80 3.49 -29.60
C GLU A 86 -1.20 4.59 -28.63
N GLN A 87 -1.99 4.26 -27.60
CA GLN A 87 -2.41 5.24 -26.58
C GLN A 87 -1.21 5.80 -25.83
N TYR A 88 -0.24 4.97 -25.48
CA TYR A 88 0.96 5.44 -24.79
C TYR A 88 1.84 6.34 -25.69
N LYS A 89 1.98 6.04 -26.99
CA LYS A 89 2.65 6.91 -27.97
C LYS A 89 1.97 8.28 -28.12
N GLN A 90 0.64 8.32 -27.97
CA GLN A 90 -0.15 9.56 -27.95
C GLN A 90 -0.03 10.34 -26.63
N GLY A 91 0.77 9.85 -25.66
CA GLY A 91 1.00 10.51 -24.39
C GLY A 91 -0.07 10.26 -23.33
N VAL A 92 -0.99 9.33 -23.57
CA VAL A 92 -2.04 8.97 -22.62
C VAL A 92 -1.41 8.27 -21.39
N PRO A 93 -1.69 8.74 -20.16
CA PRO A 93 -1.17 8.10 -18.95
C PRO A 93 -1.60 6.62 -18.84
N ALA A 94 -0.69 5.75 -18.40
CA ALA A 94 -0.97 4.31 -18.23
C ALA A 94 -2.22 4.03 -17.37
N MET A 95 -2.54 4.91 -16.43
CA MET A 95 -3.74 4.78 -15.59
C MET A 95 -5.04 5.07 -16.35
N GLU A 96 -5.01 5.91 -17.37
CA GLU A 96 -6.18 6.17 -18.22
C GLU A 96 -6.37 5.03 -19.22
N ILE A 97 -5.28 4.48 -19.76
CA ILE A 97 -5.29 3.30 -20.64
C ILE A 97 -5.98 2.11 -19.94
N VAL A 98 -5.57 1.77 -18.71
CA VAL A 98 -6.19 0.63 -18.00
C VAL A 98 -7.64 0.87 -17.60
N LYS A 99 -8.03 2.12 -17.29
CA LYS A 99 -9.44 2.47 -17.03
C LYS A 99 -10.31 2.24 -18.27
N ALA A 100 -9.85 2.69 -19.44
CA ALA A 100 -10.56 2.45 -20.71
C ALA A 100 -10.75 0.95 -20.97
N MET A 101 -9.76 0.15 -20.60
CA MET A 101 -9.77 -1.30 -20.76
C MET A 101 -10.47 -2.07 -19.62
N GLY A 102 -10.93 -1.41 -18.55
CA GLY A 102 -11.61 -2.07 -17.43
C GLY A 102 -10.70 -2.73 -16.39
N TYR A 103 -9.40 -2.43 -16.38
CA TYR A 103 -8.45 -2.93 -15.39
C TYR A 103 -8.17 -1.90 -14.30
N GLN A 104 -7.97 -2.35 -13.06
CA GLN A 104 -7.63 -1.46 -11.93
C GLN A 104 -6.17 -1.06 -11.87
N THR A 105 -5.26 -1.87 -12.43
CA THR A 105 -3.81 -1.71 -12.22
C THR A 105 -3.07 -1.54 -13.52
N THR A 106 -2.08 -0.64 -13.53
CA THR A 106 -1.23 -0.33 -14.70
C THR A 106 -0.16 -1.39 -15.01
N SER A 107 -0.08 -2.48 -14.25
CA SER A 107 0.98 -3.49 -14.38
C SER A 107 1.05 -4.08 -15.80
N MET A 108 -0.10 -4.47 -16.35
CA MET A 108 -0.20 -5.01 -17.71
C MET A 108 0.27 -4.01 -18.77
N VAL A 109 -0.08 -2.73 -18.64
CA VAL A 109 0.39 -1.67 -19.55
C VAL A 109 1.91 -1.60 -19.53
N TYR A 110 2.53 -1.56 -18.36
CA TYR A 110 3.99 -1.50 -18.26
C TYR A 110 4.67 -2.76 -18.79
N THR A 111 4.06 -3.94 -18.62
CA THR A 111 4.58 -5.19 -19.20
C THR A 111 4.55 -5.16 -20.73
N VAL A 112 3.45 -4.70 -21.35
CA VAL A 112 3.36 -4.56 -22.80
C VAL A 112 4.40 -3.58 -23.32
N LEU A 113 4.55 -2.42 -22.67
CA LEU A 113 5.53 -1.42 -23.06
C LEU A 113 6.97 -1.94 -22.93
N GLN A 114 7.28 -2.68 -21.86
CA GLN A 114 8.59 -3.29 -21.66
C GLN A 114 8.91 -4.36 -22.71
N ASN A 115 7.93 -5.21 -23.06
CA ASN A 115 8.10 -6.24 -24.09
C ASN A 115 8.28 -5.66 -25.51
N ASN A 116 8.01 -4.37 -25.70
CA ASN A 116 8.14 -3.66 -26.97
C ASN A 116 9.23 -2.58 -26.92
N ASP A 117 10.19 -2.70 -26.00
CA ASP A 117 11.35 -1.81 -25.84
C ASP A 117 10.99 -0.32 -25.70
N MET A 118 9.80 -0.02 -25.18
CA MET A 118 9.36 1.36 -24.96
C MET A 118 9.85 1.86 -23.60
N THR A 119 10.51 3.02 -23.59
CA THR A 119 10.97 3.64 -22.35
C THR A 119 9.77 4.06 -21.47
N THR A 120 9.53 3.29 -20.41
CA THR A 120 8.46 3.58 -19.45
C THR A 120 8.96 4.58 -18.42
N THR A 121 8.86 5.87 -18.73
CA THR A 121 8.98 6.88 -17.67
C THR A 121 7.71 6.78 -16.82
N ARG A 122 7.76 6.00 -15.72
CA ARG A 122 6.82 6.21 -14.62
C ARG A 122 6.95 7.67 -14.24
N ARG A 123 6.04 8.53 -14.70
CA ARG A 123 5.98 9.91 -14.24
C ARG A 123 5.52 9.82 -12.79
N PRO A 124 6.40 10.04 -11.79
CA PRO A 124 5.92 10.11 -10.42
C PRO A 124 4.86 11.22 -10.39
N GLN A 125 3.69 10.92 -9.82
CA GLN A 125 2.72 11.97 -9.57
C GLN A 125 3.43 13.04 -8.73
N LYS A 126 3.57 14.23 -9.31
CA LYS A 126 4.23 15.34 -8.65
C LYS A 126 3.35 15.73 -7.47
N ILE A 127 3.88 15.52 -6.26
CA ILE A 127 3.23 16.00 -5.04
C ILE A 127 3.37 17.53 -5.05
N ASP A 128 2.28 18.20 -5.41
CA ASP A 128 2.23 19.65 -5.53
C ASP A 128 1.91 20.30 -4.18
N VAL A 129 2.85 20.17 -3.25
CA VAL A 129 2.79 20.77 -1.91
C VAL A 129 4.02 21.63 -1.74
N THR A 130 3.83 22.94 -1.53
CA THR A 130 4.92 23.90 -1.24
C THR A 130 5.47 23.70 0.18
N ARG A 131 6.66 24.25 0.45
CA ARG A 131 7.28 24.16 1.78
C ARG A 131 6.44 24.89 2.81
N GLU A 132 5.88 26.05 2.45
CA GLU A 132 5.07 26.91 3.30
C GLU A 132 3.75 26.23 3.68
N GLN A 133 3.07 25.63 2.69
CA GLN A 133 1.86 24.82 2.95
C GLN A 133 2.17 23.65 3.88
N PHE A 134 3.31 23.00 3.69
CA PHE A 134 3.74 21.87 4.51
C PHE A 134 4.00 22.30 5.97
N ILE A 135 4.74 23.40 6.19
CA ILE A 135 5.00 23.96 7.52
C ILE A 135 3.69 24.32 8.22
N LYS A 136 2.83 25.10 7.56
CA LYS A 136 1.54 25.53 8.13
C LYS A 136 0.65 24.35 8.52
N ALA A 137 0.65 23.30 7.68
CA ALA A 137 -0.08 22.08 7.99
C ALA A 137 0.51 21.34 9.20
N ILE A 138 1.84 21.30 9.34
CA ILE A 138 2.52 20.67 10.48
C ILE A 138 2.23 21.41 11.79
N GLU A 139 2.34 22.73 11.80
CA GLU A 139 2.19 23.57 13.00
C GLU A 139 0.85 23.32 13.70
N THR A 140 -0.21 23.22 12.91
CA THR A 140 -1.60 23.09 13.37
C THR A 140 -2.06 21.64 13.51
N SER A 141 -1.18 20.65 13.36
CA SER A 141 -1.56 19.24 13.36
C SER A 141 -0.99 18.48 14.55
N SER A 142 -1.79 17.53 15.01
CA SER A 142 -1.45 16.61 16.09
C SER A 142 -0.73 15.35 15.59
N SER A 143 -0.84 15.02 14.30
CA SER A 143 -0.28 13.79 13.72
C SER A 143 0.06 13.95 12.24
N GLN A 144 0.86 13.02 11.71
CA GLN A 144 1.19 12.98 10.27
C GLN A 144 -0.04 12.72 9.39
N ASP A 145 -1.01 11.94 9.88
CA ASP A 145 -2.24 11.63 9.13
C ASP A 145 -3.14 12.86 9.01
N GLU A 146 -3.15 13.73 10.03
CA GLU A 146 -3.86 15.01 9.99
C GLU A 146 -3.19 15.98 8.99
N VAL A 147 -1.85 16.02 8.96
CA VAL A 147 -1.11 16.78 7.94
C VAL A 147 -1.42 16.25 6.53
N ALA A 148 -1.39 14.93 6.33
CA ALA A 148 -1.72 14.31 5.06
C ALA A 148 -3.15 14.63 4.61
N SER A 149 -4.10 14.63 5.55
CA SER A 149 -5.50 14.95 5.27
C SER A 149 -5.68 16.42 4.86
N LYS A 150 -5.02 17.36 5.55
CA LYS A 150 -5.07 18.80 5.22
C LYS A 150 -4.43 19.13 3.87
N LEU A 151 -3.41 18.39 3.48
CA LEU A 151 -2.70 18.59 2.20
C LEU A 151 -3.30 17.77 1.05
N SER A 152 -4.23 16.87 1.34
CA SER A 152 -4.96 16.12 0.32
C SER A 152 -5.99 17.02 -0.34
N THR A 153 -6.09 16.93 -1.66
CA THR A 153 -7.13 17.57 -2.47
C THR A 153 -8.03 16.51 -3.08
N PRO A 154 -9.23 16.86 -3.58
CA PRO A 154 -10.08 15.91 -4.31
C PRO A 154 -9.38 15.25 -5.51
N LYS A 155 -8.39 15.94 -6.09
CA LYS A 155 -7.60 15.44 -7.23
C LYS A 155 -6.38 14.62 -6.80
N HIS A 156 -5.86 14.83 -5.59
CA HIS A 156 -4.62 14.20 -5.13
C HIS A 156 -4.67 13.88 -3.63
N LYS A 157 -4.62 12.58 -3.31
CA LYS A 157 -4.56 12.09 -1.94
C LYS A 157 -3.10 11.91 -1.50
N ILE A 158 -2.70 12.63 -0.47
CA ILE A 158 -1.39 12.46 0.17
C ILE A 158 -1.43 11.19 1.01
N THR A 159 -0.60 10.21 0.67
CA THR A 159 -0.46 8.98 1.46
C THR A 159 0.60 9.14 2.56
N HIS A 160 0.62 8.22 3.53
CA HIS A 160 1.68 8.16 4.53
C HIS A 160 3.08 8.01 3.90
N GLN A 161 3.22 7.27 2.80
CA GLN A 161 4.49 7.19 2.05
C GLN A 161 4.85 8.54 1.40
N SER A 162 3.85 9.24 0.83
CA SER A 162 4.05 10.57 0.25
C SER A 162 4.52 11.59 1.30
N MET A 163 3.99 11.51 2.52
CA MET A 163 4.44 12.31 3.66
C MET A 163 5.91 12.08 4.00
N GLN A 164 6.38 10.82 3.99
CA GLN A 164 7.79 10.52 4.24
C GLN A 164 8.69 11.15 3.17
N THR A 165 8.26 11.13 1.91
CA THR A 165 8.94 11.82 0.82
C THR A 165 8.97 13.34 1.03
N LEU A 166 7.87 13.95 1.48
CA LEU A 166 7.79 15.39 1.76
C LEU A 166 8.70 15.82 2.93
N PHE A 167 8.71 15.08 4.04
CA PHE A 167 9.62 15.35 5.15
C PHE A 167 11.09 15.24 4.73
N LYS A 168 11.43 14.30 3.85
CA LYS A 168 12.79 14.18 3.30
C LYS A 168 13.10 15.32 2.33
N LYS A 169 12.16 15.68 1.45
CA LYS A 169 12.31 16.74 0.44
C LYS A 169 12.60 18.11 1.07
N TYR A 170 11.95 18.42 2.19
CA TYR A 170 12.09 19.73 2.87
C TYR A 170 12.98 19.70 4.10
N ASP A 171 13.67 18.59 4.35
CA ASP A 171 14.55 18.38 5.49
C ASP A 171 13.90 18.66 6.86
N MET A 172 12.74 18.05 7.10
CA MET A 172 11.90 18.30 8.27
C MET A 172 11.76 17.06 9.18
N GLN A 173 12.87 16.36 9.43
CA GLN A 173 12.83 15.15 10.27
C GLN A 173 12.48 15.45 11.73
N GLU A 174 12.89 16.59 12.28
CA GLU A 174 12.52 17.01 13.63
C GLU A 174 11.02 17.26 13.76
N ALA A 175 10.42 17.92 12.76
CA ALA A 175 8.99 18.15 12.70
C ALA A 175 8.21 16.82 12.64
N ARG A 176 8.74 15.83 11.90
CA ARG A 176 8.19 14.47 11.86
C ARG A 176 8.19 13.80 13.23
N GLN A 177 9.28 13.93 13.99
CA GLN A 177 9.37 13.39 15.36
C GLN A 177 8.44 14.13 16.31
N THR A 178 8.33 15.46 16.16
CA THR A 178 7.41 16.28 16.95
C THR A 178 5.97 15.82 16.76
N LEU A 179 5.51 15.63 15.52
CA LEU A 179 4.17 15.08 15.23
C LEU A 179 3.98 13.67 15.78
N LYS A 180 5.02 12.84 15.76
CA LYS A 180 4.97 11.49 16.35
C LYS A 180 4.79 11.56 17.87
N ARG A 181 5.44 12.50 18.55
CA ARG A 181 5.27 12.75 19.99
C ARG A 181 3.87 13.29 20.29
N ARG A 182 3.41 14.30 19.55
CA ARG A 182 2.05 14.88 19.68
C ARG A 182 0.96 13.82 19.55
N GLY A 183 1.01 12.98 18.51
CA GLY A 183 0.00 11.96 18.28
C GLY A 183 -0.07 10.88 19.37
N ARG A 184 1.04 10.64 20.07
CA ARG A 184 1.13 9.65 21.15
C ARG A 184 0.80 10.22 22.52
N ALA A 185 1.01 11.51 22.73
CA ALA A 185 0.82 12.16 24.02
C ALA A 185 -0.62 11.95 24.53
N ARG A 186 -0.71 11.67 25.83
CA ARG A 186 -1.98 11.50 26.55
C ARG A 186 -1.92 12.32 27.83
N TYR A 187 -3.04 12.94 28.17
CA TYR A 187 -3.17 13.80 29.33
C TYR A 187 -4.26 13.22 30.20
N LEU A 188 -3.89 12.77 31.40
CA LEU A 188 -4.83 12.29 32.39
C LEU A 188 -5.35 13.50 33.17
N VAL A 189 -6.65 13.71 33.15
CA VAL A 189 -7.34 14.71 33.98
C VAL A 189 -8.11 13.97 35.07
N LYS A 190 -7.70 14.18 36.32
CA LYS A 190 -8.33 13.59 37.50
C LYS A 190 -8.21 14.55 38.69
N ASP A 191 -9.30 14.74 39.43
CA ASP A 191 -9.34 15.57 40.65
C ASP A 191 -8.80 17.01 40.44
N GLY A 192 -9.11 17.61 39.28
CA GLY A 192 -8.65 18.96 38.92
C GLY A 192 -7.15 19.06 38.56
N LYS A 193 -6.42 17.94 38.53
CA LYS A 193 -5.01 17.87 38.11
C LYS A 193 -4.89 17.27 36.71
N THR A 194 -3.95 17.78 35.94
CA THR A 194 -3.59 17.26 34.62
C THR A 194 -2.17 16.71 34.65
N ILE A 195 -1.99 15.44 34.29
CA ILE A 195 -0.69 14.79 34.19
C ILE A 195 -0.46 14.38 32.74
N LYS A 196 0.66 14.79 32.16
CA LYS A 196 1.05 14.45 30.79
C LYS A 196 1.84 13.15 30.77
N PHE A 197 1.56 12.32 29.78
CA PHE A 197 2.27 11.08 29.44
C PHE A 197 2.66 11.07 27.96
N ASP A 198 3.78 10.44 27.62
CA ASP A 198 4.26 10.35 26.24
C ASP A 198 3.55 9.23 25.45
N SER A 199 2.79 8.38 26.13
CA SER A 199 1.99 7.34 25.48
C SER A 199 0.83 6.86 26.36
N MET A 200 -0.14 6.21 25.72
CA MET A 200 -1.22 5.50 26.41
C MET A 200 -0.71 4.36 27.30
N ARG A 201 0.43 3.74 26.94
CA ARG A 201 1.04 2.67 27.73
C ARG A 201 1.55 3.19 29.06
N GLU A 202 2.23 4.33 29.04
CA GLU A 202 2.76 4.97 30.23
C GLU A 202 1.64 5.41 31.19
N LEU A 203 0.58 6.02 30.63
CA LEU A 203 -0.64 6.34 31.39
C LEU A 203 -1.27 5.10 32.02
N ALA A 204 -1.38 4.00 31.27
CA ALA A 204 -1.97 2.77 31.80
C ALA A 204 -1.12 2.17 32.93
N LEU A 205 0.21 2.19 32.79
CA LEU A 205 1.15 1.78 33.84
C LEU A 205 0.99 2.64 35.10
N TYR A 206 0.87 3.96 34.95
CA TYR A 206 0.62 4.87 36.07
C TYR A 206 -0.68 4.53 36.82
N LEU A 207 -1.73 4.13 36.09
CA LEU A 207 -3.01 3.71 36.67
C LEU A 207 -3.01 2.25 37.18
N GLY A 208 -1.90 1.52 37.03
CA GLY A 208 -1.80 0.10 37.42
C GLY A 208 -2.70 -0.83 36.61
N VAL A 209 -3.04 -0.49 35.36
CA VAL A 209 -3.96 -1.25 34.52
C VAL A 209 -3.43 -1.44 33.09
N THR A 210 -4.11 -2.24 32.29
CA THR A 210 -3.80 -2.38 30.86
C THR A 210 -4.39 -1.25 30.04
N VAL A 211 -3.80 -0.96 28.87
CA VAL A 211 -4.35 0.00 27.90
C VAL A 211 -5.79 -0.35 27.52
N GLN A 212 -6.09 -1.65 27.35
CA GLN A 212 -7.43 -2.13 27.02
C GLN A 212 -8.43 -1.79 28.13
N THR A 213 -8.03 -1.97 29.40
CA THR A 213 -8.85 -1.61 30.55
C THR A 213 -9.17 -0.12 30.56
N VAL A 214 -8.19 0.75 30.25
CA VAL A 214 -8.41 2.19 30.17
C VAL A 214 -9.43 2.54 29.07
N HIS A 215 -9.24 2.02 27.85
CA HIS A 215 -10.20 2.26 26.76
C HIS A 215 -11.60 1.74 27.11
N ASN A 216 -11.71 0.56 27.72
CA ASN A 216 -13.00 0.00 28.11
C ASN A 216 -13.72 0.88 29.14
N LYS A 217 -13.00 1.42 30.13
CA LYS A 217 -13.58 2.33 31.13
C LYS A 217 -14.06 3.64 30.50
N ILE A 218 -13.26 4.22 29.60
CA ILE A 218 -13.63 5.45 28.86
C ILE A 218 -14.87 5.20 28.00
N ASN A 219 -14.86 4.15 27.17
CA ASN A 219 -15.95 3.84 26.24
C ASN A 219 -17.26 3.49 26.95
N ARG A 220 -17.20 2.95 28.17
CA ARG A 220 -18.37 2.63 28.98
C ARG A 220 -18.84 3.80 29.86
N GLY A 221 -18.13 4.93 29.84
CA GLY A 221 -18.43 6.08 30.71
C GLY A 221 -18.22 5.80 32.21
N THR A 222 -17.46 4.76 32.56
CA THR A 222 -17.21 4.36 33.96
C THR A 222 -15.83 4.80 34.47
N ALA A 223 -15.10 5.60 33.68
CA ALA A 223 -13.82 6.14 34.09
C ALA A 223 -14.01 7.29 35.08
N GLU A 224 -13.37 7.21 36.25
CA GLU A 224 -13.27 8.30 37.23
C GLU A 224 -12.28 9.39 36.81
N TYR A 225 -11.86 9.38 35.54
CA TYR A 225 -10.85 10.26 34.99
C TYR A 225 -11.13 10.47 33.51
N GLN A 226 -10.64 11.58 32.97
CA GLN A 226 -10.67 11.86 31.54
C GLN A 226 -9.27 11.67 30.97
N VAL A 227 -9.18 11.11 29.75
CA VAL A 227 -7.92 11.03 29.00
C VAL A 227 -8.07 11.87 27.76
N LEU A 228 -7.27 12.93 27.67
CA LEU A 228 -7.23 13.85 26.55
C LEU A 228 -6.01 13.57 25.66
N THR A 229 -6.17 13.78 24.37
CA THR A 229 -5.08 13.80 23.39
C THR A 229 -4.42 15.18 23.34
N TRP A 230 -3.25 15.27 22.70
CA TRP A 230 -2.59 16.56 22.47
C TRP A 230 -3.51 17.57 21.77
N LYS A 231 -4.32 17.10 20.81
CA LYS A 231 -5.27 17.94 20.10
C LYS A 231 -6.29 18.54 21.05
N GLU A 232 -6.92 17.72 21.89
CA GLU A 232 -7.97 18.19 22.80
C GLU A 232 -7.43 19.14 23.90
N MET A 233 -6.15 19.03 24.27
CA MET A 233 -5.53 19.93 25.25
C MET A 233 -5.09 21.29 24.68
N HIS A 234 -4.93 21.39 23.36
CA HIS A 234 -4.32 22.55 22.70
C HIS A 234 -5.18 23.09 21.55
N VAL A 235 -6.45 22.72 21.53
CA VAL A 235 -7.47 23.40 20.75
C VAL A 235 -8.07 24.48 21.66
N GLU A 236 -7.79 25.74 21.33
CA GLU A 236 -8.63 26.88 21.72
C GLU A 236 -9.91 26.89 20.88
#